data_AF-A0A847Y1H4-F1
#
_entry.id   AF-A0A847Y1H4-F1
#
_cell.length_a   1.000
_cell.length_b   1.000
_cell.length_c   1.000
_cell.angle_alpha   90.00
_cell.angle_beta   90.00
_cell.angle_gamma   90.00
#
_symmetry.space_group_name_H-M   'P 1'
#
loop_
_entity.id
_entity.type
_entity.pdbx_description
1 polymer ?
#
loop_
_entity_poly.entity_id
_entity_poly.type
_entity_poly.pdbx_seq_one_letter_code
_entity_poly.pdbx_strand_id
1 'polypeptide(L)'
;MTNKIDNGMDGIMHGVNIGNALDAPNLGKWNVAIRPEYFAIIHSAGFNTVRLPVRFSAHMQNNPPYELKEDFLEQVDMAVNSGLQEGLNIILDVHHYHEIMQDPAGQEMRFLSLWEQLSSHYHFFPETLYFELLNEPNSRLQKETWNTL
;
A
#
# COMPACT_ATOMS: atom_id res chain seq x y z
N MET A 1 26.15 -29.12 12.04
CA MET A 1 24.68 -28.94 12.06
C MET A 1 24.46 -27.49 12.42
N THR A 2 24.08 -26.59 11.53
CA THR A 2 22.94 -26.66 10.61
C THR A 2 23.30 -26.09 9.24
N ASN A 3 22.91 -26.81 8.18
CA ASN A 3 22.83 -26.26 6.83
C ASN A 3 21.84 -25.11 6.86
N LYS A 4 22.31 -23.86 6.72
CA LYS A 4 21.47 -22.83 6.10
C LYS A 4 21.41 -23.21 4.62
N ILE A 5 20.35 -23.92 4.24
CA ILE A 5 19.89 -23.79 2.87
C ILE A 5 19.28 -22.40 2.83
N ASP A 6 20.12 -21.44 2.45
CA ASP A 6 19.67 -20.15 1.97
C ASP A 6 18.93 -20.42 0.65
N ASN A 7 17.61 -20.51 0.73
CA ASN A 7 16.73 -20.71 -0.41
C ASN A 7 16.49 -19.40 -1.20
N GLY A 8 17.43 -18.45 -1.12
CA GLY A 8 17.74 -17.56 -2.24
C GLY A 8 16.55 -16.79 -2.78
N MET A 9 15.83 -16.06 -1.92
CA MET A 9 14.99 -14.98 -2.38
C MET A 9 15.09 -13.71 -1.51
N ASP A 10 16.32 -13.22 -1.29
CA ASP A 10 16.56 -11.91 -0.67
C ASP A 10 16.07 -10.78 -1.59
N GLY A 11 15.27 -9.87 -1.04
CA GLY A 11 14.77 -8.66 -1.72
C GLY A 11 13.54 -8.86 -2.62
N ILE A 12 13.10 -7.78 -3.25
CA ILE A 12 11.92 -7.74 -4.13
C ILE A 12 12.24 -8.46 -5.46
N MET A 13 11.55 -9.56 -5.74
CA MET A 13 11.70 -10.31 -7.00
C MET A 13 10.34 -10.68 -7.60
N HIS A 14 10.05 -11.97 -7.80
CA HIS A 14 8.82 -12.47 -8.42
C HIS A 14 7.61 -11.87 -7.70
N GLY A 15 7.05 -10.83 -8.33
CA GLY A 15 6.04 -9.97 -7.74
C GLY A 15 4.69 -10.12 -8.44
N VAL A 16 3.63 -10.00 -7.66
CA VAL A 16 2.25 -9.94 -8.16
C VAL A 16 1.51 -8.77 -7.53
N ASN A 17 0.55 -8.19 -8.26
CA ASN A 17 -0.32 -7.14 -7.74
C ASN A 17 -1.66 -7.76 -7.31
N ILE A 18 -2.17 -7.36 -6.14
CA ILE A 18 -3.58 -7.58 -5.79
C ILE A 18 -4.37 -6.33 -6.15
N GLY A 19 -4.66 -6.19 -7.45
CA GLY A 19 -5.43 -5.06 -7.96
C GLY A 19 -6.93 -5.22 -7.77
N ASN A 20 -7.63 -4.10 -7.91
CA ASN A 20 -9.07 -3.93 -7.81
C ASN A 20 -9.72 -4.29 -6.46
N ALA A 21 -8.92 -4.44 -5.40
CA ALA A 21 -9.37 -4.79 -4.06
C ALA A 21 -9.41 -3.53 -3.16
N LEU A 22 -8.29 -3.19 -2.53
CA LEU A 22 -8.18 -2.04 -1.61
C LEU A 22 -8.02 -0.69 -2.33
N ASP A 23 -7.70 -0.72 -3.62
CA ASP A 23 -7.64 0.41 -4.54
C ASP A 23 -9.02 0.81 -5.10
N ALA A 24 -10.05 -0.01 -4.86
CA ALA A 24 -11.42 0.33 -5.21
C ALA A 24 -11.94 1.53 -4.38
N PRO A 25 -12.88 2.35 -4.90
CA PRO A 25 -13.41 3.49 -4.16
C PRO A 25 -14.08 3.15 -2.82
N ASN A 26 -14.56 1.91 -2.69
CA ASN A 26 -15.02 1.31 -1.44
C ASN A 26 -14.74 -0.21 -1.55
N LEU A 27 -14.58 -0.88 -0.41
CA LEU A 27 -14.34 -2.32 -0.36
C LEU A 27 -15.38 -3.11 -1.16
N GLY A 28 -14.91 -4.02 -2.03
CA GLY A 28 -15.75 -4.88 -2.87
C GLY A 28 -16.42 -4.17 -4.06
N LYS A 29 -16.24 -2.85 -4.26
CA LYS A 29 -16.88 -2.10 -5.35
C LYS A 29 -16.56 -2.66 -6.74
N TRP A 30 -15.38 -3.23 -6.92
CA TRP A 30 -14.94 -3.85 -8.17
C TRP A 30 -14.96 -5.39 -8.14
N ASN A 31 -15.79 -5.97 -7.28
CA ASN A 31 -16.02 -7.41 -7.14
C ASN A 31 -14.78 -8.24 -6.74
N VAL A 32 -13.74 -7.59 -6.19
CA VAL A 32 -12.62 -8.26 -5.52
C VAL A 32 -12.66 -7.86 -4.05
N ALA A 33 -12.66 -8.87 -3.18
CA ALA A 33 -12.50 -8.69 -1.75
C ALA A 33 -11.16 -9.29 -1.37
N ILE A 34 -10.31 -8.52 -0.68
CA ILE A 34 -9.02 -9.03 -0.20
C ILE A 34 -9.25 -10.08 0.89
N ARG A 35 -8.48 -11.16 0.86
CA ARG A 35 -8.59 -12.28 1.80
C ARG A 35 -7.21 -12.79 2.21
N PRO A 36 -7.01 -13.18 3.48
CA PRO A 36 -5.75 -13.76 3.95
C PRO A 36 -5.28 -14.93 3.10
N GLU A 37 -6.20 -15.79 2.66
CA GLU A 37 -5.86 -16.99 1.88
C GLU A 37 -5.13 -16.70 0.56
N TYR A 38 -5.29 -15.49 -0.01
CA TYR A 38 -4.61 -15.11 -1.24
C TYR A 38 -3.09 -15.08 -1.07
N PHE A 39 -2.59 -14.67 0.10
CA PHE A 39 -1.16 -14.56 0.36
C PHE A 39 -0.49 -15.93 0.42
N ALA A 40 -1.14 -16.91 1.07
CA ALA A 40 -0.67 -18.29 1.10
C ALA A 40 -0.63 -18.90 -0.31
N ILE A 41 -1.64 -18.63 -1.15
CA ILE A 41 -1.69 -19.07 -2.55
C ILE A 41 -0.55 -18.43 -3.35
N ILE A 42 -0.33 -17.12 -3.20
CA ILE A 42 0.72 -16.37 -3.90
C ILE A 42 2.11 -16.92 -3.54
N HIS A 43 2.39 -17.10 -2.25
CA HIS A 43 3.64 -17.71 -1.78
C HIS A 43 3.83 -19.12 -2.34
N SER A 44 2.79 -19.96 -2.27
CA SER A 44 2.82 -21.34 -2.80
C SER A 44 3.03 -21.39 -4.32
N ALA A 45 2.63 -20.35 -5.04
CA ALA A 45 2.85 -20.21 -6.48
C ALA A 45 4.29 -19.75 -6.83
N GLY A 46 5.15 -19.50 -5.84
CA GLY A 46 6.56 -19.15 -6.03
C GLY A 46 6.85 -17.65 -6.12
N PHE A 47 5.85 -16.80 -5.86
CA PHE A 47 6.09 -15.36 -5.70
C PHE A 47 6.71 -15.07 -4.33
N ASN A 48 7.53 -14.04 -4.26
CA ASN A 48 8.12 -13.57 -3.00
C ASN A 48 7.70 -12.14 -2.63
N THR A 49 6.93 -11.47 -3.49
CA THR A 49 6.53 -10.08 -3.28
C THR A 49 5.07 -9.87 -3.70
N VAL A 50 4.31 -9.15 -2.89
CA VAL A 50 3.01 -8.62 -3.26
C VAL A 50 3.06 -7.11 -3.28
N ARG A 51 2.63 -6.52 -4.40
CA ARG A 51 2.27 -5.10 -4.45
C ARG A 51 0.80 -4.94 -4.11
N LEU A 52 0.54 -4.12 -3.12
CA LEU A 52 -0.76 -3.87 -2.53
C LEU A 52 -1.19 -2.42 -2.82
N PRO A 53 -1.89 -2.19 -3.95
CA PRO A 53 -2.44 -0.88 -4.26
C PRO A 53 -3.61 -0.56 -3.32
N VAL A 54 -3.60 0.62 -2.70
CA VAL A 54 -4.61 1.04 -1.72
C VAL A 54 -5.06 2.48 -1.96
N ARG A 55 -6.37 2.69 -2.09
CA ARG A 55 -6.94 4.03 -2.29
C ARG A 55 -7.29 4.69 -0.96
N PHE A 56 -6.28 5.07 -0.19
CA PHE A 56 -6.45 5.77 1.09
C PHE A 56 -7.28 7.05 0.98
N SER A 57 -7.17 7.79 -0.14
CA SER A 57 -7.89 9.07 -0.32
C SER A 57 -9.42 8.94 -0.24
N ALA A 58 -9.99 7.77 -0.55
CA ALA A 58 -11.42 7.51 -0.41
C ALA A 58 -11.86 7.26 1.05
N HIS A 59 -10.90 6.99 1.94
CA HIS A 59 -11.11 6.59 3.33
C HIS A 59 -10.56 7.60 4.33
N MET A 60 -10.17 8.80 3.88
CA MET A 60 -9.71 9.89 4.74
C MET A 60 -10.73 11.02 4.79
N GLN A 61 -10.82 11.70 5.93
CA GLN A 61 -11.55 12.95 6.05
C GLN A 61 -11.02 14.01 5.06
N ASN A 62 -11.90 14.92 4.62
CA ASN A 62 -11.56 15.99 3.68
C ASN A 62 -11.05 17.27 4.37
N ASN A 63 -11.21 17.37 5.69
CA ASN A 63 -10.77 18.51 6.49
C ASN A 63 -9.74 18.04 7.52
N PRO A 64 -8.84 18.94 7.99
CA PRO A 64 -7.95 18.63 9.11
C PRO A 64 -8.73 18.08 10.32
N PRO A 65 -8.22 17.05 11.02
CA PRO A 65 -6.85 16.51 10.89
C PRO A 65 -6.67 15.44 9.80
N TYR A 66 -7.61 15.31 8.85
CA TYR A 66 -7.54 14.36 7.73
C TYR A 66 -7.44 12.89 8.18
N GLU A 67 -8.16 12.53 9.24
CA GLU A 67 -8.10 11.19 9.81
C GLU A 67 -8.43 10.13 8.77
N LEU A 68 -7.56 9.12 8.69
CA LEU A 68 -7.84 7.87 8.01
C LEU A 68 -8.84 7.07 8.85
N LYS A 69 -9.86 6.50 8.21
CA LYS A 69 -10.84 5.65 8.89
C LYS A 69 -10.16 4.39 9.44
N GLU A 70 -10.30 4.18 10.75
CA GLU A 70 -9.71 3.07 11.49
C GLU A 70 -10.15 1.70 10.94
N ASP A 71 -11.45 1.53 10.66
CA ASP A 71 -12.00 0.28 10.10
C ASP A 71 -11.39 -0.10 8.75
N PHE A 72 -11.02 0.89 7.93
CA PHE A 72 -10.32 0.67 6.68
C PHE A 72 -8.85 0.35 6.90
N LEU A 73 -8.17 1.05 7.81
CA LEU A 73 -6.78 0.76 8.14
C LEU A 73 -6.62 -0.67 8.69
N GLU A 74 -7.58 -1.17 9.49
CA GLU A 74 -7.62 -2.56 9.93
C GLU A 74 -7.67 -3.56 8.75
N GLN A 75 -8.37 -3.24 7.66
CA GLN A 75 -8.40 -4.09 6.46
C GLN A 75 -7.06 -4.06 5.71
N VAL A 76 -6.40 -2.92 5.67
CA VAL A 76 -5.04 -2.79 5.12
C VAL A 76 -4.05 -3.58 5.97
N ASP A 77 -4.13 -3.46 7.30
CA ASP A 77 -3.29 -4.21 8.24
C ASP A 77 -3.47 -5.70 8.12
N MET A 78 -4.71 -6.18 7.97
CA MET A 78 -4.99 -7.58 7.73
C MET A 78 -4.26 -8.08 6.48
N ALA A 79 -4.32 -7.31 5.37
CA ALA A 79 -3.65 -7.67 4.12
C ALA A 79 -2.12 -7.65 4.27
N VAL A 80 -1.56 -6.59 4.83
CA VAL A 80 -0.11 -6.45 5.07
C VAL A 80 0.39 -7.59 5.95
N ASN A 81 -0.25 -7.82 7.11
CA ASN A 81 0.16 -8.87 8.04
C ASN A 81 0.01 -10.27 7.43
N SER A 82 -1.05 -10.53 6.66
CA SER A 82 -1.22 -11.83 5.98
C SER A 82 -0.05 -12.11 5.04
N GLY A 83 0.40 -11.11 4.28
CA GLY A 83 1.57 -11.27 3.41
C GLY A 83 2.87 -11.49 4.17
N LEU A 84 3.13 -10.66 5.18
CA LEU A 84 4.34 -10.77 6.01
C LEU A 84 4.42 -12.12 6.75
N GLN A 85 3.29 -12.64 7.24
CA GLN A 85 3.22 -13.95 7.91
C GLN A 85 3.54 -15.13 6.98
N GLU A 86 3.23 -15.00 5.70
CA GLU A 86 3.59 -15.98 4.65
C GLU A 86 5.04 -15.81 4.15
N GLY A 87 5.82 -14.90 4.74
CA GLY A 87 7.20 -14.63 4.34
C GLY A 87 7.32 -13.83 3.04
N LEU A 88 6.26 -13.16 2.60
CA LEU A 88 6.27 -12.30 1.42
C LEU A 88 6.78 -10.90 1.78
N ASN A 89 7.49 -10.27 0.84
CA ASN A 89 7.69 -8.84 0.83
C ASN A 89 6.38 -8.15 0.45
N ILE A 90 6.10 -6.98 1.03
CA ILE A 90 4.90 -6.19 0.73
C ILE A 90 5.30 -4.81 0.27
N ILE A 91 4.82 -4.39 -0.90
CA ILE A 91 4.91 -2.99 -1.36
C ILE A 91 3.53 -2.37 -1.14
N LEU A 92 3.40 -1.53 -0.11
CA LEU A 92 2.19 -0.77 0.16
C LEU A 92 2.21 0.52 -0.67
N ASP A 93 1.23 0.64 -1.57
CA ASP A 93 1.15 1.71 -2.55
C ASP A 93 -0.06 2.62 -2.30
N VAL A 94 0.18 3.94 -2.29
CA VAL A 94 -0.90 4.93 -2.34
C VAL A 94 -1.42 5.01 -3.77
N HIS A 95 -2.57 4.40 -4.00
CA HIS A 95 -3.17 4.23 -5.32
C HIS A 95 -4.37 5.17 -5.54
N HIS A 96 -4.66 5.48 -6.81
CA HIS A 96 -5.86 6.23 -7.23
C HIS A 96 -6.18 7.52 -6.44
N TYR A 97 -5.16 8.23 -5.96
CA TYR A 97 -5.31 9.56 -5.36
C TYR A 97 -5.49 10.62 -6.46
N HIS A 98 -6.63 10.57 -7.16
CA HIS A 98 -6.90 11.48 -8.27
C HIS A 98 -6.97 12.94 -7.85
N GLU A 99 -7.36 13.20 -6.61
CA GLU A 99 -7.50 14.54 -6.07
C GLU A 99 -6.15 15.28 -6.06
N ILE A 100 -5.06 14.63 -5.60
CA ILE A 100 -3.72 15.25 -5.63
C ILE A 100 -3.18 15.41 -7.06
N MET A 101 -3.55 14.53 -7.98
CA MET A 101 -3.19 14.66 -9.40
C MET A 101 -3.86 15.88 -10.04
N GLN A 102 -5.09 16.22 -9.61
CA GLN A 102 -5.89 17.33 -10.15
C GLN A 102 -5.60 18.67 -9.46
N ASP A 103 -5.33 18.66 -8.16
CA ASP A 103 -5.03 19.84 -7.35
C ASP A 103 -3.93 19.55 -6.31
N PRO A 104 -2.65 19.49 -6.72
CA PRO A 104 -1.55 19.21 -5.81
C PRO A 104 -1.48 20.19 -4.63
N ALA A 105 -1.59 21.49 -4.90
CA ALA A 105 -1.48 22.53 -3.89
C ALA A 105 -2.62 22.46 -2.87
N GLY A 106 -3.84 22.17 -3.31
CA GLY A 106 -4.98 22.00 -2.41
C GLY A 106 -4.97 20.68 -1.62
N GLN A 107 -4.21 19.68 -2.06
CA GLN A 107 -4.13 18.36 -1.41
C GLN A 107 -2.82 18.11 -0.65
N GLU A 108 -1.83 18.99 -0.73
CA GLU A 108 -0.50 18.84 -0.12
C GLU A 108 -0.58 18.45 1.36
N MET A 109 -1.26 19.26 2.19
CA MET A 109 -1.38 18.97 3.63
C MET A 109 -2.10 17.64 3.91
N ARG A 110 -3.09 17.28 3.10
CA ARG A 110 -3.84 16.03 3.26
C ARG A 110 -2.99 14.82 2.87
N PHE A 111 -2.17 14.93 1.84
CA PHE A 111 -1.24 13.89 1.42
C PHE A 111 -0.09 13.70 2.42
N LEU A 112 0.48 14.80 2.94
CA LEU A 112 1.50 14.72 3.99
C LEU A 112 0.93 14.13 5.28
N SER A 113 -0.30 14.50 5.66
CA SER A 113 -0.98 13.92 6.82
C SER A 113 -1.27 12.42 6.65
N LEU A 114 -1.55 11.94 5.43
CA LEU A 114 -1.64 10.51 5.16
C LEU A 114 -0.31 9.82 5.48
N TRP A 115 0.80 10.32 4.92
CA TRP A 115 2.11 9.72 5.13
C TRP A 115 2.61 9.82 6.58
N GLU A 116 2.24 10.87 7.32
CA GLU A 116 2.50 10.96 8.77
C GLU A 116 1.74 9.87 9.55
N GLN A 117 0.47 9.65 9.23
CA GLN A 117 -0.34 8.58 9.86
C GLN A 117 0.21 7.19 9.51
N LEU A 118 0.51 6.91 8.23
CA LEU A 118 1.04 5.62 7.79
C LEU A 118 2.43 5.35 8.36
N SER A 119 3.34 6.33 8.35
CA SER A 119 4.68 6.16 8.89
C SER A 119 4.68 5.93 10.39
N SER A 120 3.81 6.64 11.13
CA SER A 120 3.64 6.44 12.57
C SER A 120 3.06 5.05 12.89
N HIS A 121 2.08 4.59 12.12
CA HIS A 121 1.42 3.29 12.29
C HIS A 121 2.36 2.12 11.98
N TYR A 122 3.14 2.21 10.90
CA TYR A 122 4.01 1.13 10.43
C TYR A 122 5.48 1.25 10.89
N HIS A 123 5.85 2.18 11.77
CA HIS A 123 7.25 2.41 12.17
C HIS A 123 7.97 1.16 12.72
N PHE A 124 7.26 0.26 13.39
CA PHE A 124 7.80 -0.97 13.97
C PHE A 124 7.63 -2.21 13.08
N PHE A 125 7.08 -2.07 11.87
CA PHE A 125 6.94 -3.18 10.94
C PHE A 125 8.30 -3.61 10.37
N PRO A 126 8.45 -4.88 9.93
CA PRO A 126 9.71 -5.39 9.43
C PRO A 126 10.14 -4.69 8.13
N GLU A 127 11.45 -4.73 7.84
CA GLU A 127 12.06 -4.12 6.63
C GLU A 127 11.57 -4.73 5.30
N THR A 128 10.79 -5.82 5.37
CA THR A 128 10.13 -6.45 4.22
C THR A 128 8.79 -5.77 3.85
N LEU A 129 8.36 -4.75 4.61
CA LEU A 129 7.34 -3.80 4.21
C LEU A 129 7.98 -2.56 3.57
N TYR A 130 7.70 -2.39 2.29
CA TYR A 130 8.14 -1.28 1.45
C TYR A 130 6.98 -0.32 1.20
N PHE A 131 7.29 0.96 0.97
CA PHE A 131 6.29 1.99 0.66
C PHE A 131 6.53 2.55 -0.75
N GLU A 132 5.47 2.60 -1.55
CA GLU A 132 5.42 3.34 -2.82
C GLU A 132 4.60 4.62 -2.60
N LEU A 133 5.25 5.77 -2.83
CA LEU A 133 4.72 7.07 -2.39
C LEU A 133 3.39 7.47 -3.05
N LEU A 134 3.25 7.17 -4.34
CA LEU A 134 2.06 7.44 -5.13
C LEU A 134 2.16 6.71 -6.48
N ASN A 135 1.14 5.96 -6.83
CA ASN A 135 1.03 5.34 -8.15
C ASN A 135 0.78 6.36 -9.27
N GLU A 136 1.56 6.25 -10.35
CA GLU A 136 1.39 6.97 -11.62
C GLU A 136 1.08 8.48 -11.48
N PRO A 137 1.94 9.30 -10.83
CA PRO A 137 1.78 10.75 -10.81
C PRO A 137 1.59 11.33 -12.21
N ASN A 138 0.57 12.18 -12.39
CA ASN A 138 0.18 12.70 -13.69
C ASN A 138 -0.59 14.03 -13.58
N SER A 139 -1.16 14.50 -14.69
CA SER A 139 -2.05 15.66 -14.77
C SER A 139 -1.38 16.96 -14.29
N ARG A 140 -1.79 17.55 -13.16
CA ARG A 140 -1.18 18.78 -12.61
C ARG A 140 -0.03 18.48 -11.65
N LEU A 141 0.11 17.23 -11.19
CA LEU A 141 1.21 16.77 -10.37
C LEU A 141 2.42 16.44 -11.27
N GLN A 142 3.05 17.49 -11.79
CA GLN A 142 4.22 17.41 -12.67
C GLN A 142 5.51 17.27 -11.86
N LYS A 143 6.62 16.99 -12.56
CA LYS A 143 7.95 16.76 -11.97
C LYS A 143 8.33 17.81 -10.93
N GLU A 144 8.15 19.10 -11.24
CA GLU A 144 8.58 20.19 -10.37
C GLU A 144 7.78 20.18 -9.07
N THR A 145 6.45 20.06 -9.16
CA THR A 145 5.57 20.01 -7.99
C THR A 145 5.77 18.75 -7.16
N TRP A 146 5.94 17.59 -7.80
CA TRP A 146 6.16 16.32 -7.11
C TRP A 146 7.44 16.31 -6.28
N ASN A 147 8.54 16.87 -6.80
CA ASN A 147 9.83 16.88 -6.10
C ASN A 147 9.92 17.92 -4.98
N THR A 148 8.90 18.75 -4.78
CA THR A 148 8.84 19.77 -3.73
C THR A 148 7.69 19.56 -2.75
N LEU A 149 6.96 18.46 -2.89
CA LEU A 149 5.78 18.13 -2.09
C LEU A 149 6.17 17.64 -0.69
#